data_AF-A0A7V7X5Q2-F1
#
_entry.id   AF-A0A7V7X5Q2-F1
#
_cell.length_a   1.000
_cell.length_b   1.000
_cell.length_c   1.000
_cell.angle_alpha   90.00
_cell.angle_beta   90.00
_cell.angle_gamma   90.00
#
_symmetry.space_group_name_H-M   'P 1'
#
loop_
_entity.id
_entity.type
_entity.pdbx_description
1 polymer ?
#
loop_
_entity_poly.entity_id
_entity_poly.type
_entity_poly.pdbx_seq_one_letter_code
_entity_poly.pdbx_strand_id
1 'polypeptide(L)'
;MSRAGVKPSGLIAHAGNRISLTTKGEYVSSVFRLIRIIFYARKKGLLHLRKADAPIRLDCIGGECGLCCDVLGGGVVVTEEDALKIGEPSLVRSGKSIKLKSNGFACALLKDKACSCYSARPQGCREYPWYRIDGQLYYDSGCPGMKHDRDERPAVYSIKPFDNYLPGIPKFLQRIIKKILLH
;
A
#
# COMPACT_ATOMS: atom_id res chain seq x y z
N MET A 1 50.39 -42.35 27.16
CA MET A 1 49.97 -42.08 25.77
C MET A 1 48.69 -41.25 25.79
N SER A 2 48.58 -40.32 24.86
CA SER A 2 48.10 -38.94 25.06
C SER A 2 46.60 -38.74 25.24
N ARG A 3 46.25 -37.81 26.14
CA ARG A 3 44.96 -37.11 26.22
C ARG A 3 44.88 -36.10 25.08
N ALA A 4 43.85 -36.19 24.23
CA ALA A 4 43.54 -35.16 23.24
C ALA A 4 42.61 -34.11 23.88
N GLY A 5 43.18 -32.93 24.15
CA GLY A 5 42.44 -31.75 24.54
C GLY A 5 41.85 -31.05 23.31
N VAL A 6 40.54 -30.78 23.34
CA VAL A 6 39.87 -29.90 22.38
C VAL A 6 39.85 -28.50 23.00
N LYS A 7 40.60 -27.56 22.39
CA LYS A 7 40.53 -26.13 22.71
C LYS A 7 39.33 -25.48 21.99
N PRO A 8 38.63 -24.53 22.63
CA PRO A 8 37.60 -23.73 21.98
C PRO A 8 38.26 -22.58 21.21
N SER A 9 37.89 -22.41 19.94
CA SER A 9 38.44 -21.37 19.06
C SER A 9 37.29 -20.59 18.42
N GLY A 10 37.23 -19.30 18.71
CA GLY A 10 36.72 -18.29 17.77
C GLY A 10 35.29 -17.80 18.02
N LEU A 11 35.17 -16.78 18.88
CA LEU A 11 34.24 -15.69 18.62
C LEU A 11 34.53 -15.14 17.23
N ILE A 12 33.53 -15.13 16.35
CA ILE A 12 33.50 -14.18 15.23
C ILE A 12 32.27 -13.31 15.43
N ALA A 13 32.52 -12.15 16.04
CA ALA A 13 31.65 -11.00 15.96
C ALA A 13 31.67 -10.50 14.51
N HIS A 14 30.61 -10.75 13.75
CA HIS A 14 30.38 -9.98 12.53
C HIS A 14 29.58 -8.71 12.86
N ALA A 15 30.40 -7.67 12.99
CA ALA A 15 30.13 -6.26 12.79
C ALA A 15 28.77 -5.89 12.20
N GLY A 16 28.13 -4.93 12.86
CA GLY A 16 26.88 -4.29 12.48
C GLY A 16 26.84 -3.90 11.01
N ASN A 17 25.81 -4.38 10.33
CA ASN A 17 25.50 -3.92 9.00
C ASN A 17 24.82 -2.56 9.12
N ARG A 18 25.53 -1.55 8.61
CA ARG A 18 25.18 -0.13 8.65
C ARG A 18 23.73 0.05 8.21
N ILE A 19 22.96 0.72 9.08
CA ILE A 19 21.73 1.39 8.70
C ILE A 19 22.12 2.38 7.60
N SER A 20 21.80 2.03 6.36
CA SER A 20 21.84 2.97 5.24
C SER A 20 20.85 4.08 5.59
N LEU A 21 21.40 5.21 6.03
CA LEU A 21 20.71 6.49 6.12
C LEU A 21 20.21 6.81 4.72
N THR A 22 18.93 6.49 4.48
CA THR A 22 18.17 6.92 3.30
C THR A 22 18.49 8.39 3.05
N THR A 23 19.14 8.65 1.92
CA THR A 23 19.62 9.99 1.60
C THR A 23 18.40 10.92 1.46
N LYS A 24 18.51 12.17 1.92
CA LYS A 24 17.41 13.15 1.84
C LYS A 24 16.78 13.25 0.43
N GLY A 25 17.55 12.95 -0.62
CA GLY A 25 17.09 12.95 -2.01
C GLY A 25 16.08 11.85 -2.37
N GLU A 26 16.22 10.64 -1.82
CA GLU A 26 15.28 9.53 -2.06
C GLU A 26 13.90 9.83 -1.46
N TYR A 27 13.88 10.50 -0.31
CA TYR A 27 12.66 10.88 0.37
C TYR A 27 11.84 11.91 -0.40
N VAL A 28 12.49 12.99 -0.85
CA VAL A 28 11.85 14.07 -1.61
C VAL A 28 11.28 13.53 -2.92
N SER A 29 12.04 12.71 -3.64
CA SER A 29 11.58 12.03 -4.86
C SER A 29 10.33 11.16 -4.62
N SER A 30 10.30 10.41 -3.51
CA SER A 30 9.16 9.56 -3.13
C SER A 30 7.89 10.37 -2.86
N VAL A 31 7.99 11.51 -2.16
CA VAL A 31 6.83 12.35 -1.84
C VAL A 31 6.29 13.06 -3.07
N PHE A 32 7.15 13.62 -3.92
CA PHE A 32 6.72 14.22 -5.18
C PHE A 32 6.03 13.20 -6.08
N ARG A 33 6.54 11.97 -6.14
CA ARG A 33 5.89 10.87 -6.86
C ARG A 33 4.51 10.57 -6.29
N LEU A 34 4.38 10.48 -4.96
CA LEU A 34 3.09 10.24 -4.31
C LEU A 34 2.08 11.36 -4.59
N ILE A 35 2.49 12.62 -4.47
CA ILE A 35 1.65 13.77 -4.79
C ILE A 35 1.19 13.71 -6.26
N ARG A 36 2.09 13.40 -7.19
CA ARG A 36 1.74 13.22 -8.61
C ARG A 36 0.72 12.09 -8.83
N ILE A 37 0.86 10.98 -8.12
CA ILE A 37 -0.11 9.87 -8.16
C ILE A 37 -1.48 10.35 -7.67
N ILE A 38 -1.53 11.09 -6.56
CA ILE A 38 -2.80 11.63 -6.01
C ILE A 38 -3.49 12.54 -7.03
N PHE A 39 -2.75 13.48 -7.64
CA PHE A 39 -3.32 14.38 -8.64
C PHE A 39 -3.75 13.63 -9.91
N TYR A 40 -2.95 12.67 -10.38
CA TYR A 40 -3.32 11.83 -11.52
C TYR A 40 -4.61 11.06 -11.22
N ALA A 41 -4.73 10.48 -10.03
CA ALA A 41 -5.91 9.74 -9.62
C ALA A 41 -7.16 10.60 -9.57
N ARG A 42 -7.07 11.80 -9.00
CA ARG A 42 -8.17 12.78 -8.97
C ARG A 42 -8.63 13.19 -10.35
N LYS A 43 -7.70 13.43 -11.28
CA LYS A 43 -8.01 13.69 -12.70
C LYS A 43 -8.71 12.53 -13.38
N LYS A 44 -8.49 11.30 -12.92
CA LYS A 44 -9.17 10.08 -13.37
C LYS A 44 -10.42 9.75 -12.56
N GLY A 45 -10.86 10.66 -11.71
CA GLY A 45 -12.09 10.50 -10.93
C GLY A 45 -11.94 9.62 -9.69
N LEU A 46 -10.73 9.29 -9.23
CA LEU A 46 -10.46 8.55 -7.99
C LEU A 46 -9.87 9.46 -6.89
N LEU A 47 -9.77 8.95 -5.66
CA LEU A 47 -9.33 9.65 -4.45
C LEU A 47 -10.13 10.92 -4.14
N HIS A 48 -11.43 10.87 -4.40
CA HIS A 48 -12.40 11.85 -3.93
C HIS A 48 -12.95 11.35 -2.60
N LEU A 49 -12.21 11.58 -1.52
CA LEU A 49 -12.56 11.01 -0.23
C LEU A 49 -13.78 11.71 0.37
N ARG A 50 -14.77 10.90 0.76
CA ARG A 50 -15.96 11.34 1.48
C ARG A 50 -16.04 10.60 2.80
N LYS A 51 -16.53 11.30 3.82
CA LYS A 51 -16.80 10.66 5.12
C LYS A 51 -17.93 9.66 4.94
N ALA A 52 -17.79 8.48 5.53
CA ALA A 52 -18.82 7.44 5.48
C ALA A 52 -19.84 7.68 6.61
N ASP A 53 -20.65 8.73 6.52
CA ASP A 53 -21.65 9.13 7.53
C ASP A 53 -23.07 8.60 7.28
N ALA A 54 -23.36 8.15 6.07
CA ALA A 54 -24.62 7.52 5.66
C ALA A 54 -24.44 6.03 5.32
N PRO A 55 -25.54 5.25 5.22
CA PRO A 55 -25.53 3.89 4.68
C PRO A 55 -24.84 3.82 3.31
N ILE A 56 -23.83 2.96 3.20
CA ILE A 56 -23.08 2.77 1.97
C ILE A 56 -22.43 1.38 1.98
N ARG A 57 -22.23 0.81 0.79
CA ARG A 57 -21.54 -0.47 0.60
C ARG A 57 -20.60 -0.45 -0.59
N LEU A 58 -19.69 -1.41 -0.62
CA LEU A 58 -18.85 -1.72 -1.77
C LEU A 58 -19.41 -2.94 -2.51
N ASP A 59 -19.78 -2.74 -3.76
CA ASP A 59 -20.13 -3.80 -4.72
C ASP A 59 -19.01 -3.92 -5.76
N CYS A 60 -17.90 -4.56 -5.37
CA CYS A 60 -16.73 -4.68 -6.24
C CYS A 60 -16.93 -5.80 -7.26
N ILE A 61 -17.17 -5.43 -8.52
CA ILE A 61 -17.22 -6.33 -9.69
C ILE A 61 -15.82 -6.78 -10.15
N GLY A 62 -14.98 -7.13 -9.20
CA GLY A 62 -13.60 -7.52 -9.44
C GLY A 62 -13.44 -8.58 -10.52
N GLY A 63 -12.38 -8.46 -11.32
CA GLY A 63 -12.19 -9.28 -12.52
C GLY A 63 -12.75 -8.64 -13.80
N GLU A 64 -13.60 -7.62 -13.67
CA GLU A 64 -14.13 -6.84 -14.81
C GLU A 64 -13.83 -5.34 -14.68
N CYS A 65 -13.42 -4.90 -13.48
CA CYS A 65 -12.94 -3.55 -13.21
C CYS A 65 -11.48 -3.56 -12.76
N GLY A 66 -10.67 -2.70 -13.38
CA GLY A 66 -9.26 -2.49 -13.07
C GLY A 66 -8.90 -1.03 -12.84
N LEU A 67 -9.89 -0.14 -12.65
CA LEU A 67 -9.65 1.31 -12.55
C LEU A 67 -8.64 1.65 -11.44
N CYS A 68 -8.78 1.07 -10.25
CA CYS A 68 -7.81 1.28 -9.17
C CYS A 68 -6.44 0.70 -9.51
N CYS A 69 -6.36 -0.41 -10.25
CA CYS A 69 -5.12 -0.97 -10.75
C CYS A 69 -4.49 -0.12 -11.87
N ASP A 70 -5.27 0.61 -12.66
CA ASP A 70 -4.81 1.44 -13.77
C ASP A 70 -4.38 2.84 -13.31
N VAL A 71 -4.97 3.31 -12.20
CA VAL A 71 -4.86 4.69 -11.74
C VAL A 71 -4.04 4.85 -10.46
N LEU A 72 -4.26 3.98 -9.48
CA LEU A 72 -3.51 3.94 -8.21
C LEU A 72 -2.40 2.89 -8.26
N GLY A 73 -2.31 2.15 -9.35
CA GLY A 73 -1.54 0.93 -9.47
C GLY A 73 -0.06 1.16 -9.25
N GLY A 74 0.41 0.79 -8.07
CA GLY A 74 1.82 0.86 -7.74
C GLY A 74 2.10 1.27 -6.32
N GLY A 75 3.16 0.73 -5.72
CA GLY A 75 3.57 1.16 -4.39
C GLY A 75 2.67 0.67 -3.26
N VAL A 76 1.65 -0.16 -3.56
CA VAL A 76 0.87 -0.88 -2.55
C VAL A 76 1.82 -1.76 -1.77
N VAL A 77 1.89 -1.50 -0.46
CA VAL A 77 2.71 -2.27 0.47
C VAL A 77 2.11 -3.66 0.62
N VAL A 78 2.94 -4.69 0.46
CA VAL A 78 2.54 -6.09 0.62
C VAL A 78 3.28 -6.70 1.80
N THR A 79 2.61 -7.65 2.46
CA THR A 79 3.24 -8.50 3.48
C THR A 79 4.08 -9.58 2.81
N GLU A 80 4.97 -10.25 3.55
CA GLU A 80 5.68 -11.43 3.03
C GLU A 80 4.68 -12.55 2.65
N GLU A 81 3.59 -12.72 3.39
CA GLU A 81 2.54 -13.69 3.06
C GLU A 81 1.83 -13.35 1.74
N ASP A 82 1.45 -12.08 1.53
CA ASP A 82 0.88 -11.64 0.26
C ASP A 82 1.92 -11.78 -0.88
N ALA A 83 3.20 -11.52 -0.60
CA ALA A 83 4.29 -11.63 -1.58
C ALA A 83 4.44 -13.07 -2.12
N LEU A 84 4.36 -14.07 -1.25
CA LEU A 84 4.38 -15.49 -1.65
C LEU A 84 3.23 -15.85 -2.59
N LYS A 85 2.04 -15.28 -2.38
CA LYS A 85 0.85 -15.52 -3.22
C LYS A 85 0.91 -14.80 -4.57
N ILE A 86 1.53 -13.61 -4.60
CA ILE A 86 1.60 -12.74 -5.78
C ILE A 86 2.74 -13.17 -6.73
N GLY A 87 3.87 -13.60 -6.18
CA GLY A 87 5.07 -13.98 -6.92
C GLY A 87 6.05 -12.81 -7.15
N GLU A 88 7.34 -13.10 -6.99
CA GLU A 88 8.44 -12.13 -7.06
C GLU A 88 8.50 -11.26 -8.33
N PRO A 89 8.15 -11.73 -9.55
CA PRO A 89 8.23 -10.89 -10.76
C PRO A 89 7.37 -9.62 -10.72
N SER A 90 6.34 -9.59 -9.87
CA SER A 90 5.42 -8.47 -9.72
C SER A 90 5.73 -7.57 -8.52
N LEU A 91 6.88 -7.79 -7.85
CA LEU A 91 7.25 -7.12 -6.61
C LEU A 91 8.50 -6.26 -6.77
N VAL A 92 8.62 -5.25 -5.90
CA VAL A 92 9.83 -4.45 -5.70
C VAL A 92 10.15 -4.44 -4.21
N ARG A 93 11.36 -4.89 -3.87
CA ARG A 93 11.88 -4.90 -2.49
C ARG A 93 12.81 -3.70 -2.31
N SER A 94 12.58 -2.92 -1.25
CA SER A 94 13.43 -1.79 -0.88
C SER A 94 13.53 -1.71 0.64
N GLY A 95 14.73 -2.00 1.16
CA GLY A 95 14.97 -2.15 2.59
C GLY A 95 14.05 -3.21 3.20
N LYS A 96 13.27 -2.82 4.21
CA LYS A 96 12.28 -3.69 4.89
C LYS A 96 10.89 -3.65 4.26
N SER A 97 10.71 -2.97 3.13
CA SER A 97 9.40 -2.82 2.48
C SER A 97 9.33 -3.61 1.18
N ILE A 98 8.20 -4.28 0.97
CA ILE A 98 7.85 -4.96 -0.27
C ILE A 98 6.66 -4.22 -0.85
N LYS A 99 6.71 -3.91 -2.14
CA LYS A 99 5.65 -3.19 -2.82
C LYS A 99 5.29 -3.87 -4.13
N LEU A 100 4.03 -3.74 -4.55
CA LEU A 100 3.65 -4.07 -5.92
C LEU A 100 4.42 -3.18 -6.91
N LYS A 101 5.01 -3.84 -7.92
CA LYS A 101 5.64 -3.17 -9.06
C LYS A 101 4.59 -2.38 -9.84
N SER A 102 5.02 -1.26 -10.40
CA SER A 102 4.19 -0.42 -11.26
C SER A 102 4.88 -0.13 -12.59
N ASN A 103 4.09 -0.05 -13.64
CA ASN A 103 4.49 0.42 -14.97
C ASN A 103 3.82 1.79 -15.18
N GLY A 104 4.55 2.86 -14.88
CA GLY A 104 3.95 4.19 -14.75
C GLY A 104 3.03 4.28 -13.53
N PHE A 105 1.74 4.55 -13.79
CA PHE A 105 0.66 4.61 -12.78
C PHE A 105 -0.17 3.33 -12.69
N ALA A 106 0.13 2.33 -13.53
CA ALA A 106 -0.59 1.07 -13.57
C ALA A 106 0.15 -0.04 -12.81
N CYS A 107 -0.63 -0.89 -12.16
CA CYS A 107 -0.16 -2.06 -11.41
C CYS A 107 0.39 -3.09 -12.39
N ALA A 108 1.51 -3.73 -12.05
CA ALA A 108 2.07 -4.83 -12.85
C ALA A 108 1.13 -6.06 -12.96
N LEU A 109 0.11 -6.14 -12.11
CA LEU A 109 -0.90 -7.21 -12.10
C LEU A 109 -2.19 -6.82 -12.85
N LEU A 110 -2.21 -5.67 -13.53
CA LEU A 110 -3.31 -5.30 -14.43
C LEU A 110 -3.15 -6.06 -15.76
N LYS A 111 -4.12 -6.90 -16.10
CA LYS A 111 -4.22 -7.62 -17.38
C LYS A 111 -5.63 -7.50 -17.91
N ASP A 112 -5.79 -7.17 -19.18
CA ASP A 112 -7.10 -7.06 -19.84
C ASP A 112 -8.10 -6.19 -19.05
N LYS A 113 -7.60 -5.07 -18.50
CA LYS A 113 -8.37 -4.15 -17.63
C LYS A 113 -8.91 -4.77 -16.34
N ALA A 114 -8.39 -5.90 -15.92
CA ALA A 114 -8.75 -6.60 -14.69
C ALA A 114 -7.52 -6.93 -13.81
N CYS A 115 -7.76 -7.19 -12.53
CA CYS A 115 -6.72 -7.62 -11.61
C CYS A 115 -6.44 -9.11 -11.78
N SER A 116 -5.24 -9.48 -12.24
CA SER A 116 -4.87 -10.88 -12.48
C SER A 116 -4.69 -11.70 -11.20
N CYS A 117 -4.68 -11.07 -10.03
CA CYS A 117 -4.53 -11.73 -8.73
C CYS A 117 -5.74 -11.43 -7.82
N TYR A 118 -6.94 -11.24 -8.37
CA TYR A 118 -8.09 -10.71 -7.62
C TYR A 118 -8.38 -11.46 -6.30
N SER A 119 -8.30 -12.79 -6.31
CA SER A 119 -8.50 -13.66 -5.14
C SER A 119 -7.39 -13.57 -4.09
N ALA A 120 -6.18 -13.18 -4.50
CA ALA A 120 -4.99 -13.06 -3.66
C ALA A 120 -4.52 -11.59 -3.51
N ARG A 121 -5.41 -10.61 -3.75
CA ARG A 121 -5.08 -9.18 -3.64
C ARG A 121 -4.47 -8.87 -2.29
N PRO A 122 -3.39 -8.08 -2.20
CA PRO A 122 -2.82 -7.70 -0.93
C PRO A 122 -3.81 -6.87 -0.10
N GLN A 123 -3.60 -6.83 1.22
CA GLN A 123 -4.55 -6.18 2.14
C GLN A 123 -4.96 -4.77 1.70
N GLY A 124 -4.02 -3.94 1.26
CA GLY A 124 -4.36 -2.58 0.81
C GLY A 124 -5.29 -2.51 -0.40
N CYS A 125 -5.21 -3.49 -1.31
CA CYS A 125 -6.13 -3.62 -2.43
C CYS A 125 -7.50 -4.18 -2.03
N ARG A 126 -7.58 -4.95 -0.93
CA ARG A 126 -8.84 -5.46 -0.36
C ARG A 126 -9.59 -4.39 0.43
N GLU A 127 -8.84 -3.50 1.10
CA GLU A 127 -9.40 -2.40 1.89
C GLU A 127 -9.91 -1.26 1.00
N TYR A 128 -9.31 -1.04 -0.18
CA TYR A 128 -9.82 -0.06 -1.14
C TYR A 128 -11.30 -0.35 -1.49
N PRO A 129 -12.20 0.65 -1.46
CA PRO A 129 -11.97 2.10 -1.43
C PRO A 129 -12.05 2.75 -0.04
N TRP A 130 -11.96 1.98 1.04
CA TRP A 130 -12.09 2.47 2.41
C TRP A 130 -10.77 2.98 2.98
N TYR A 131 -10.84 4.06 3.77
CA TYR A 131 -9.70 4.66 4.43
C TYR A 131 -10.03 5.03 5.87
N ARG A 132 -9.17 4.63 6.82
CA ARG A 132 -9.25 5.08 8.21
C ARG A 132 -8.35 6.28 8.45
N ILE A 133 -8.93 7.48 8.50
CA ILE A 133 -8.20 8.73 8.71
C ILE A 133 -8.64 9.32 10.05
N ASP A 134 -7.69 9.49 10.96
CA ASP A 134 -7.86 10.13 12.26
C ASP A 134 -9.07 9.57 13.07
N GLY A 135 -9.19 8.24 13.06
CA GLY A 135 -10.24 7.51 13.78
C GLY A 135 -11.61 7.50 13.10
N GLN A 136 -11.73 8.04 11.89
CA GLN A 136 -12.97 8.06 11.12
C GLN A 136 -12.84 7.26 9.83
N LEU A 137 -13.97 6.75 9.35
CA LEU A 137 -14.06 6.01 8.09
C LEU A 137 -14.39 6.97 6.94
N TYR A 138 -13.57 6.90 5.90
CA TYR A 138 -13.76 7.57 4.62
C TYR A 138 -13.82 6.53 3.51
N TYR A 139 -14.40 6.90 2.37
CA TYR A 139 -14.35 6.10 1.15
C TYR A 139 -14.03 6.98 -0.05
N ASP A 140 -13.42 6.39 -1.07
CA ASP A 140 -13.26 7.05 -2.37
C ASP A 140 -14.58 6.99 -3.15
N SER A 141 -15.29 8.12 -3.23
CA SER A 141 -16.56 8.22 -3.98
C SER A 141 -16.36 8.08 -5.49
N GLY A 142 -15.12 8.09 -5.95
CA GLY A 142 -14.75 7.82 -7.33
C GLY A 142 -14.84 6.35 -7.74
N CYS A 143 -14.88 5.43 -6.77
CA CYS A 143 -14.96 4.02 -7.08
C CYS A 143 -16.36 3.67 -7.64
N PRO A 144 -16.46 3.09 -8.84
CA PRO A 144 -17.76 2.77 -9.46
C PRO A 144 -18.55 1.68 -8.71
N GLY A 145 -17.88 0.94 -7.83
CA GLY A 145 -18.51 -0.06 -6.98
C GLY A 145 -19.23 0.50 -5.76
N MET A 146 -19.14 1.80 -5.47
CA MET A 146 -19.82 2.39 -4.30
C MET A 146 -21.32 2.50 -4.54
N LYS A 147 -22.12 1.98 -3.60
CA LYS A 147 -23.59 2.03 -3.63
C LYS A 147 -24.15 2.64 -2.34
N HIS A 148 -25.14 3.51 -2.46
CA HIS A 148 -25.77 4.26 -1.37
C HIS A 148 -27.17 3.73 -1.04
N ASP A 149 -27.34 2.42 -1.08
CA ASP A 149 -28.62 1.73 -0.95
C ASP A 149 -28.81 1.04 0.42
N ARG A 150 -27.72 0.55 1.03
CA ARG A 150 -27.73 -0.10 2.35
C ARG A 150 -26.39 0.05 3.07
N ASP A 151 -26.40 -0.19 4.37
CA ASP A 151 -25.21 -0.07 5.21
C ASP A 151 -24.46 -1.39 5.32
N GLU A 152 -23.38 -1.53 4.57
CA GLU A 152 -22.41 -2.64 4.70
C GLU A 152 -20.99 -2.07 4.83
N ARG A 153 -20.87 -0.91 5.49
CA ARG A 153 -19.59 -0.30 5.79
C ARG A 153 -18.74 -1.26 6.63
N PRO A 154 -17.43 -1.37 6.36
CA PRO A 154 -16.54 -2.08 7.28
C PRO A 154 -16.48 -1.34 8.62
N ALA A 155 -16.22 -2.08 9.69
CA ALA A 155 -15.95 -1.46 10.98
C ALA A 155 -14.71 -0.54 10.87
N VAL A 156 -14.76 0.65 11.48
CA VAL A 156 -13.65 1.61 11.38
C VAL A 156 -12.30 0.98 11.75
N TYR A 157 -12.28 0.15 12.79
CA TYR A 157 -11.08 -0.50 13.30
C TYR A 157 -10.65 -1.76 12.52
N SER A 158 -11.49 -2.27 11.60
CA SER A 158 -11.08 -3.34 10.68
C SER A 158 -10.24 -2.82 9.50
N ILE A 159 -10.23 -1.51 9.29
CA ILE A 159 -9.37 -0.84 8.30
C ILE A 159 -8.11 -0.33 9.00
N LYS A 160 -6.94 -0.65 8.45
CA LYS A 160 -5.68 -0.17 9.05
C LYS A 160 -5.58 1.37 8.98
N PRO A 161 -4.90 2.00 9.96
CA PRO A 161 -4.68 3.45 9.93
C PRO A 161 -4.04 3.91 8.63
N PHE A 162 -4.48 5.06 8.11
CA PHE A 162 -4.00 5.60 6.83
C PHE A 162 -2.47 5.72 6.75
N ASP A 163 -1.82 6.04 7.86
CA ASP A 163 -0.37 6.19 7.95
C ASP A 163 0.38 4.90 7.58
N ASN A 164 -0.26 3.73 7.69
CA ASN A 164 0.31 2.43 7.33
C ASN A 164 0.47 2.25 5.81
N TYR A 165 -0.27 3.00 4.99
CA TYR A 165 -0.07 3.02 3.53
C TYR A 165 1.10 3.92 3.10
N LEU A 166 1.65 4.72 4.02
CA LEU A 166 2.71 5.69 3.76
C LEU A 166 3.98 5.37 4.57
N PRO A 167 4.52 4.13 4.50
CA PRO A 167 5.68 3.75 5.29
C PRO A 167 6.90 4.59 4.90
N GLY A 168 7.64 5.05 5.90
CA GLY A 168 8.83 5.87 5.70
C GLY A 168 8.55 7.33 5.37
N ILE A 169 7.28 7.77 5.32
CA ILE A 169 6.92 9.18 5.16
C ILE A 169 6.84 9.89 6.53
N PRO A 170 7.71 10.86 6.86
CA PRO A 170 7.57 11.76 7.99
C PRO A 170 6.15 12.26 8.25
N LYS A 171 5.78 12.28 9.55
CA LYS A 171 4.44 12.62 10.04
C LYS A 171 3.93 13.97 9.54
N PHE A 172 4.80 14.97 9.42
CA PHE A 172 4.38 16.28 8.94
C PHE A 172 3.93 16.25 7.46
N LEU A 173 4.57 15.43 6.61
CA LEU A 173 4.11 15.25 5.23
C LEU A 173 2.89 14.33 5.13
N GLN A 174 2.78 13.32 5.99
CA GLN A 174 1.54 12.53 6.10
C GLN A 174 0.34 13.44 6.40
N ARG A 175 0.49 14.45 7.27
CA ARG A 175 -0.55 15.46 7.54
C ARG A 175 -0.91 16.28 6.30
N ILE A 176 0.09 16.70 5.52
CA ILE A 176 -0.15 17.45 4.27
C ILE A 176 -0.91 16.57 3.27
N ILE A 177 -0.51 15.31 3.10
CA ILE A 177 -1.17 14.35 2.20
C ILE A 177 -2.62 14.12 2.63
N LYS A 178 -2.88 13.91 3.92
CA LYS A 178 -4.25 13.80 4.46
C LYS A 178 -5.09 15.04 4.13
N LYS A 179 -4.55 16.24 4.33
CA LYS A 179 -5.23 17.49 3.96
C LYS A 179 -5.55 17.54 2.46
N ILE A 180 -4.57 17.21 1.61
CA ILE A 180 -4.79 17.16 0.16
C ILE A 180 -5.89 16.17 -0.20
N LEU A 181 -5.98 15.00 0.45
CA LEU A 181 -6.98 13.99 0.13
C LEU A 181 -8.39 14.33 0.61
N LEU A 182 -8.52 15.11 1.69
CA LEU A 182 -9.80 15.49 2.29
C LEU A 182 -10.38 16.81 1.75
N HIS A 183 -9.59 17.59 1.01
CA HIS A 183 -10.00 18.84 0.35
C HIS A 183 -9.96 18.70 -1.17
#